data_AF-A0A2A2KSU5-F1
#
_entry.id   AF-A0A2A2KSU5-F1
#
_cell.length_a   1.000
_cell.length_b   1.000
_cell.length_c   1.000
_cell.angle_alpha   90.00
_cell.angle_beta   90.00
_cell.angle_gamma   90.00
#
_symmetry.space_group_name_H-M   'P 1'
#
loop_
_entity.id
_entity.type
_entity.pdbx_description
1 polymer ?
#
loop_
_entity_poly.entity_id
_entity_poly.type
_entity_poly.pdbx_seq_one_letter_code
_entity_poly.pdbx_strand_id
1 'polypeptide(L)'
;MMHLYIRSVVSPLYELLRIYDLQGYAKIIPWPRLGMKFVPEADFNPNLNVEFRNQAAAQTDCLLQNKESVEFISFVDLDDILLPRADSYFDEFNQLFLSMPEIAYAHYIKLNAHVNAASRGSEFDLREMFTSVRFEGKTETGKLVAKPNYINSTWIHWPSAVPKQMIGFK
;
A
#
# COMPACT_ATOMS: atom_id res chain seq x y z
N MET A 1 -4.54 -3.18 10.32
CA MET A 1 -3.15 -2.90 10.71
C MET A 1 -2.30 -2.86 9.45
N MET A 2 -1.40 -1.89 9.31
CA MET A 2 -0.58 -1.71 8.09
C MET A 2 0.69 -2.57 8.14
N HIS A 3 0.97 -3.35 7.11
CA HIS A 3 2.21 -4.15 7.02
C HIS A 3 3.22 -3.47 6.09
N LEU A 4 4.39 -3.13 6.63
CA LEU A 4 5.45 -2.41 5.91
C LEU A 4 6.64 -3.32 5.65
N TYR A 5 6.84 -3.68 4.39
CA TYR A 5 7.94 -4.52 3.94
C TYR A 5 9.18 -3.66 3.65
N ILE A 6 10.15 -3.68 4.56
CA ILE A 6 11.31 -2.77 4.52
C ILE A 6 12.59 -3.56 4.26
N ARG A 7 13.22 -3.27 3.11
CA ARG A 7 14.59 -3.72 2.79
C ARG A 7 15.65 -2.70 3.27
N SER A 8 15.39 -1.43 3.00
CA SER A 8 16.26 -0.30 3.35
C SER A 8 15.42 0.97 3.40
N VAL A 9 15.71 1.83 4.37
CA VAL A 9 15.06 3.13 4.55
C VAL A 9 16.03 4.04 5.33
N VAL A 10 15.91 5.35 5.19
CA VAL A 10 16.73 6.30 5.94
C VAL A 10 16.44 6.21 7.45
N SER A 11 17.47 6.34 8.29
CA SER A 11 17.37 6.10 9.73
C SER A 11 16.25 6.90 10.43
N PRO A 12 16.07 8.21 10.17
CA PRO A 12 15.00 8.97 10.84
C PRO A 12 13.60 8.44 10.53
N LEU A 13 13.36 8.00 9.28
CA LEU A 13 12.09 7.39 8.91
C LEU A 13 11.94 6.00 9.54
N TYR A 14 13.00 5.20 9.60
CA TYR A 14 12.96 3.91 10.30
C TYR A 14 12.57 4.07 11.78
N GLU A 15 13.19 5.02 12.47
CA GLU A 15 12.92 5.30 13.89
C GLU A 15 11.47 5.71 14.12
N LEU A 16 10.91 6.56 13.25
CA LEU A 16 9.49 6.90 13.29
C LEU A 16 8.61 5.67 13.08
N LEU A 17 8.89 4.87 12.06
CA LEU A 17 8.10 3.65 11.78
C LEU A 17 8.17 2.65 12.93
N ARG A 18 9.28 2.57 13.66
CA ARG A 18 9.41 1.73 14.86
C ARG A 18 8.48 2.16 15.99
N ILE A 19 8.22 3.47 16.14
CA ILE A 19 7.23 3.96 17.10
C ILE A 19 5.83 3.47 16.71
N TYR A 20 5.47 3.56 15.42
CA TYR A 20 4.18 3.09 14.92
C TYR A 20 4.01 1.57 15.05
N ASP A 21 5.10 0.82 14.87
CA ASP A 21 5.18 -0.63 15.10
C ASP A 21 4.91 -0.96 16.57
N LEU A 22 5.60 -0.29 17.50
CA LEU A 22 5.42 -0.46 18.95
C LEU A 22 4.01 -0.08 19.43
N GLN A 23 3.37 0.89 18.79
CA GLN A 23 2.00 1.32 19.11
C GLN A 23 0.93 0.47 18.45
N GLY A 24 1.30 -0.48 17.57
CA GLY A 24 0.36 -1.36 16.86
C GLY A 24 -0.38 -0.71 15.70
N TYR A 25 0.05 0.48 15.24
CA TYR A 25 -0.50 1.13 14.04
C TYR A 25 0.03 0.51 12.75
N ALA A 26 1.31 0.11 12.78
CA ALA A 26 1.98 -0.57 11.69
C ALA A 26 2.65 -1.85 12.19
N LYS A 27 3.14 -2.67 11.27
CA LYS A 27 4.02 -3.80 11.55
C LYS A 27 5.17 -3.75 10.55
N ILE A 28 6.40 -3.66 11.03
CA ILE A 28 7.57 -3.71 10.16
C ILE A 28 7.90 -5.17 9.85
N ILE A 29 8.00 -5.49 8.57
CA ILE A 29 8.39 -6.80 8.06
C ILE A 29 9.75 -6.64 7.38
N PRO A 30 10.84 -7.19 7.96
CA PRO A 30 12.14 -7.18 7.30
C PRO A 30 12.07 -7.87 5.94
N TRP A 31 12.53 -7.20 4.88
CA TRP A 31 12.49 -7.75 3.53
C TRP A 31 13.89 -8.16 3.04
N PRO A 32 14.06 -9.35 2.43
CA PRO A 32 15.37 -9.85 2.03
C PRO A 32 16.11 -8.92 1.07
N ARG A 33 17.41 -8.81 1.29
CA ARG A 33 18.37 -8.19 0.37
C ARG A 33 19.14 -9.29 -0.34
N LEU A 34 19.22 -9.20 -1.67
CA LEU A 34 19.98 -10.16 -2.46
C LEU A 34 21.47 -9.82 -2.37
N GLY A 35 22.28 -10.79 -1.96
CA GLY A 35 23.74 -10.71 -1.96
C GLY A 35 24.33 -11.73 -2.92
N MET A 36 25.34 -11.32 -3.69
CA MET A 36 26.10 -12.23 -4.54
C MET A 36 27.35 -12.70 -3.79
N LYS A 37 27.53 -14.01 -3.62
CA LYS A 37 28.67 -14.56 -2.86
C LYS A 37 30.03 -14.29 -3.50
N PHE A 38 30.08 -14.21 -4.82
CA PHE A 38 31.32 -14.18 -5.60
C PHE A 38 31.46 -12.95 -6.49
N VAL A 39 30.51 -12.02 -6.45
CA VAL A 39 30.54 -10.78 -7.26
C VAL A 39 30.42 -9.60 -6.30
N PRO A 40 31.43 -8.73 -6.21
CA PRO A 40 31.36 -7.50 -5.43
C PRO A 40 30.17 -6.64 -5.87
N GLU A 41 29.52 -5.97 -4.91
CA GLU A 41 28.36 -5.12 -5.21
C GLU A 41 28.71 -3.91 -6.08
N ALA A 42 29.96 -3.42 -5.98
CA ALA A 42 30.47 -2.36 -6.84
C ALA A 42 30.49 -2.75 -8.33
N ASP A 43 30.66 -4.05 -8.61
CA ASP A 43 30.68 -4.58 -9.97
C ASP A 43 29.27 -4.93 -10.46
N PHE A 44 28.43 -5.46 -9.56
CA PHE A 44 27.04 -5.77 -9.89
C PHE A 44 26.14 -5.79 -8.65
N ASN A 45 25.08 -4.97 -8.68
CA ASN A 45 24.05 -4.95 -7.64
C ASN A 45 22.73 -5.55 -8.17
N PRO A 46 22.35 -6.79 -7.78
CA PRO A 46 21.09 -7.39 -8.23
C PRO A 46 19.87 -6.63 -7.72
N ASN A 47 20.01 -5.89 -6.62
CA ASN A 47 18.92 -5.18 -5.96
C ASN A 47 18.34 -4.02 -6.78
N LEU A 48 19.06 -3.54 -7.80
CA LEU A 48 18.61 -2.52 -8.75
C LEU A 48 17.60 -3.05 -9.78
N ASN A 49 17.58 -4.37 -10.01
CA ASN A 49 16.80 -4.99 -11.10
C ASN A 49 15.60 -5.79 -10.59
N VAL A 50 15.34 -5.80 -9.28
CA VAL A 50 14.32 -6.65 -8.65
C VAL A 50 13.21 -5.85 -7.97
N GLU A 51 13.18 -4.53 -8.14
CA GLU A 51 12.23 -3.65 -7.44
C GLU A 51 10.77 -4.06 -7.68
N PHE A 52 10.33 -4.14 -8.94
CA PHE A 52 8.96 -4.57 -9.26
C PHE A 52 8.64 -5.99 -8.78
N ARG A 53 9.62 -6.91 -8.87
CA ARG A 53 9.44 -8.30 -8.40
C ARG A 53 9.33 -8.36 -6.88
N ASN A 54 10.04 -7.49 -6.17
CA ASN A 54 9.96 -7.38 -4.72
C ASN A 54 8.60 -6.85 -4.27
N GLN A 55 8.04 -5.86 -4.98
CA GLN A 55 6.69 -5.37 -4.69
C GLN A 55 5.65 -6.50 -4.85
N ALA A 56 5.68 -7.23 -5.97
CA ALA A 56 4.75 -8.35 -6.21
C ALA A 56 4.92 -9.47 -5.16
N ALA A 57 6.15 -9.80 -4.78
CA ALA A 57 6.43 -10.80 -3.76
C ALA A 57 5.98 -10.35 -2.36
N ALA A 58 6.16 -9.07 -2.00
CA ALA A 58 5.70 -8.51 -0.73
C ALA A 58 4.16 -8.50 -0.64
N GLN A 59 3.47 -8.12 -1.71
CA GLN A 59 2.01 -8.17 -1.78
C GLN A 59 1.49 -9.62 -1.66
N THR A 60 2.18 -10.57 -2.30
CA THR A 60 1.83 -11.99 -2.23
C THR A 60 2.01 -12.54 -0.82
N ASP A 61 3.14 -12.26 -0.17
CA ASP A 61 3.38 -12.65 1.23
C ASP A 61 2.33 -12.04 2.14
N CYS A 62 2.02 -10.74 1.98
CA CYS A 62 1.00 -10.06 2.77
C CYS A 62 -0.37 -10.72 2.62
N LEU A 63 -0.77 -11.07 1.39
CA LEU A 63 -2.02 -11.80 1.17
C LEU A 63 -2.00 -13.14 1.89
N LEU A 64 -0.97 -13.96 1.68
CA LEU A 64 -0.91 -15.32 2.23
C LEU A 64 -0.92 -15.35 3.76
N GLN A 65 -0.21 -14.41 4.41
CA GLN A 65 -0.17 -14.32 5.87
C GLN A 65 -1.50 -13.89 6.48
N ASN A 66 -2.31 -13.11 5.76
CA ASN A 66 -3.49 -12.49 6.31
C ASN A 66 -4.82 -13.03 5.77
N LYS A 67 -4.79 -13.86 4.70
CA LYS A 67 -5.98 -14.27 3.94
C LYS A 67 -7.12 -14.78 4.81
N GLU A 68 -6.80 -15.57 5.83
CA GLU A 68 -7.78 -16.21 6.73
C GLU A 68 -8.03 -15.42 8.03
N SER A 69 -7.44 -14.23 8.17
CA SER A 69 -7.42 -13.47 9.44
C SER A 69 -7.98 -12.05 9.35
N VAL A 70 -8.29 -11.56 8.15
CA VAL A 70 -8.81 -10.21 7.92
C VAL A 70 -10.07 -10.25 7.05
N GLU A 71 -11.02 -9.35 7.32
CA GLU A 71 -12.24 -9.23 6.50
C GLU A 71 -11.95 -8.53 5.16
N PHE A 72 -11.05 -7.54 5.18
CA PHE A 72 -10.68 -6.75 4.01
C PHE A 72 -9.16 -6.60 3.92
N ILE A 73 -8.64 -6.56 2.69
CA ILE A 73 -7.23 -6.31 2.40
C ILE A 73 -7.08 -5.30 1.27
N SER A 74 -6.02 -4.49 1.35
CA SER A 74 -5.64 -3.52 0.31
C SER A 74 -4.12 -3.49 0.17
N PHE A 75 -3.65 -3.20 -1.04
CA PHE A 75 -2.25 -3.03 -1.36
C PHE A 75 -2.05 -1.60 -1.86
N VAL A 76 -1.59 -0.73 -0.96
CA VAL A 76 -1.39 0.71 -1.21
C VAL A 76 0.09 1.02 -1.24
N ASP A 77 0.47 2.03 -2.01
CA ASP A 77 1.82 2.57 -1.97
C ASP A 77 1.95 3.50 -0.74
N LEU A 78 3.18 3.72 -0.26
CA LEU A 78 3.42 4.52 0.95
C LEU A 78 3.09 6.01 0.79
N ASP A 79 3.03 6.48 -0.45
CA ASP A 79 2.69 7.83 -0.86
C ASP A 79 1.21 8.01 -1.21
N ASP A 80 0.41 6.95 -1.14
CA ASP A 80 -1.04 7.01 -1.30
C ASP A 80 -1.75 7.17 0.05
N ILE A 81 -2.75 8.05 0.07
CA ILE A 81 -3.67 8.19 1.21
C ILE A 81 -5.06 7.77 0.74
N LEU A 82 -5.60 6.74 1.36
CA LEU A 82 -7.02 6.40 1.21
C LEU A 82 -7.83 7.32 2.12
N LEU A 83 -8.91 7.92 1.64
CA LEU A 83 -9.75 8.82 2.44
C LEU A 83 -11.12 8.17 2.63
N PRO A 84 -11.47 7.71 3.85
CA PRO A 84 -12.77 7.14 4.09
C PRO A 84 -13.86 8.22 4.08
N ARG A 85 -15.04 7.87 3.55
CA ARG A 85 -16.27 8.68 3.60
C ARG A 85 -17.15 8.33 4.80
N ALA A 86 -16.88 7.20 5.46
CA ALA A 86 -17.51 6.78 6.71
C ALA A 86 -16.60 7.07 7.92
N ASP A 87 -17.08 6.78 9.12
CA ASP A 87 -16.34 6.98 10.38
C ASP A 87 -15.04 6.16 10.46
N SER A 88 -14.99 5.04 9.75
CA SER A 88 -13.80 4.20 9.63
C SER A 88 -13.70 3.53 8.27
N TYR A 89 -12.49 3.06 7.92
CA TYR A 89 -12.29 2.19 6.75
C TYR A 89 -13.15 0.93 6.83
N PHE A 90 -13.26 0.33 8.02
CA PHE A 90 -14.02 -0.91 8.20
C PHE A 90 -15.50 -0.68 7.89
N ASP A 91 -16.09 0.40 8.39
CA ASP A 91 -17.50 0.71 8.15
C ASP A 91 -17.76 1.01 6.67
N GLU A 92 -16.87 1.77 6.02
CA GLU A 92 -17.01 2.04 4.59
C GLU A 92 -16.92 0.76 3.76
N PHE A 93 -15.92 -0.08 4.02
CA PHE A 93 -15.75 -1.32 3.26
C PHE A 93 -16.93 -2.24 3.52
N ASN A 94 -17.36 -2.38 4.76
CA ASN A 94 -18.51 -3.22 5.11
C ASN A 94 -19.78 -2.74 4.39
N GLN A 95 -20.10 -1.45 4.43
CA GLN A 95 -21.23 -0.88 3.68
C GLN A 95 -21.13 -1.14 2.18
N LEU A 96 -19.93 -0.99 1.61
CA LEU A 96 -19.68 -1.19 0.19
C LEU A 96 -19.96 -2.64 -0.23
N PHE A 97 -19.39 -3.62 0.47
CA PHE A 97 -19.55 -5.04 0.15
C PHE A 97 -20.95 -5.57 0.52
N LEU A 98 -21.65 -4.97 1.49
CA LEU A 98 -23.06 -5.28 1.75
C LEU A 98 -23.97 -4.78 0.63
N SER A 99 -23.66 -3.61 0.04
CA SER A 99 -24.42 -3.04 -1.08
C SER A 99 -24.21 -3.78 -2.40
N MET A 100 -23.10 -4.50 -2.54
CA MET A 100 -22.69 -5.24 -3.73
C MET A 100 -22.14 -6.61 -3.34
N PRO A 101 -23.00 -7.55 -2.89
CA PRO A 101 -22.54 -8.81 -2.30
C PRO A 101 -21.79 -9.74 -3.26
N GLU A 102 -21.89 -9.51 -4.58
CA GLU A 102 -21.28 -10.34 -5.62
C GLU A 102 -19.86 -9.91 -6.01
N ILE A 103 -19.33 -8.79 -5.49
CA ILE A 103 -18.00 -8.30 -5.87
C ILE A 103 -16.90 -8.91 -4.99
N ALA A 104 -15.78 -9.27 -5.63
CA ALA A 104 -14.59 -9.75 -4.94
C ALA A 104 -13.74 -8.57 -4.41
N TYR A 105 -13.81 -7.44 -5.11
CA TYR A 105 -13.05 -6.23 -4.80
C TYR A 105 -13.77 -4.99 -5.32
N ALA A 106 -13.39 -3.85 -4.77
CA ALA A 106 -13.76 -2.52 -5.24
C ALA A 106 -12.50 -1.71 -5.56
N HIS A 107 -12.51 -1.03 -6.70
CA HIS A 107 -11.48 -0.02 -7.01
C HIS A 107 -11.84 1.33 -6.41
N TYR A 108 -10.83 1.99 -5.87
CA TYR A 108 -10.84 3.36 -5.41
C TYR A 108 -10.01 4.19 -6.37
N ILE A 109 -10.64 5.15 -7.04
CA ILE A 109 -9.97 6.05 -7.99
C ILE A 109 -8.85 6.84 -7.30
N LYS A 110 -7.69 6.92 -7.97
CA LYS A 110 -6.57 7.76 -7.54
C LYS A 110 -6.76 9.17 -8.09
N LEU A 111 -6.63 10.16 -7.19
CA LEU A 111 -6.59 11.58 -7.53
C LEU A 111 -5.20 12.11 -7.19
N ASN A 112 -4.50 12.66 -8.18
CA ASN A 112 -3.23 13.32 -7.93
C ASN A 112 -3.45 14.70 -7.32
N ALA A 113 -2.63 15.04 -6.33
CA ALA A 113 -2.65 16.31 -5.65
C ALA A 113 -1.25 16.88 -5.46
N HIS A 114 -1.14 18.20 -5.55
CA HIS A 114 0.05 18.96 -5.18
C HIS A 114 -0.09 19.50 -3.77
N VAL A 115 1.03 19.49 -3.04
CA VAL A 115 1.17 20.16 -1.75
C VAL A 115 2.44 21.01 -1.77
N ASN A 116 2.41 22.12 -1.04
CA ASN A 116 3.60 22.88 -0.70
C ASN A 116 4.20 22.28 0.56
N ALA A 117 5.44 21.81 0.48
CA ALA A 117 6.20 21.33 1.63
C ALA A 117 7.48 22.15 1.77
N ALA A 118 7.87 22.44 3.02
CA ALA A 118 9.14 23.09 3.31
C ALA A 118 10.30 22.20 2.86
N SER A 119 11.36 22.83 2.33
CA SER A 119 12.57 22.12 1.90
C SER A 119 13.48 21.71 3.07
N ARG A 120 13.28 22.32 4.24
CA ARG A 120 14.05 22.06 5.47
C ARG A 120 13.13 21.49 6.53
N GLY A 121 13.55 20.41 7.17
CA GLY A 121 12.75 19.75 8.21
C GLY A 121 12.41 20.65 9.41
N SER A 122 13.26 21.63 9.74
CA SER A 122 13.01 22.60 10.81
C SER A 122 11.88 23.60 10.50
N GLU A 123 11.50 23.71 9.22
CA GLU A 123 10.46 24.61 8.72
C GLU A 123 9.21 23.82 8.30
N PHE A 124 9.23 22.49 8.44
CA PHE A 124 8.10 21.64 8.06
C PHE A 124 6.94 21.82 9.03
N ASP A 125 5.78 22.21 8.48
CA ASP A 125 4.51 22.22 9.19
C ASP A 125 3.47 21.38 8.44
N LEU A 126 2.96 20.35 9.12
CA LEU A 126 2.02 19.40 8.53
C LEU A 126 0.68 20.07 8.19
N ARG A 127 0.23 21.01 9.02
CA ARG A 127 -1.03 21.73 8.80
C ARG A 127 -0.90 22.64 7.59
N GLU A 128 0.19 23.39 7.47
CA GLU A 128 0.45 24.25 6.31
C GLU A 128 0.47 23.43 5.02
N MET A 129 1.18 22.30 5.03
CA MET A 129 1.21 21.37 3.88
C MET A 129 -0.20 20.93 3.48
N PHE A 130 -1.03 20.47 4.42
CA PHE A 130 -2.40 20.04 4.10
C PHE A 130 -3.33 21.18 3.67
N THR A 131 -3.13 22.41 4.18
CA THR A 131 -3.92 23.57 3.73
C THR A 131 -3.59 24.02 2.31
N SER A 132 -2.45 23.58 1.77
CA SER A 132 -2.00 23.92 0.42
C SER A 132 -2.41 22.92 -0.67
N VAL A 133 -3.13 21.85 -0.31
CA VAL A 133 -3.52 20.76 -1.22
C VAL A 133 -4.29 21.29 -2.43
N ARG A 134 -3.84 20.92 -3.64
CA ARG A 134 -4.52 21.23 -4.92
C ARG A 134 -4.62 19.98 -5.78
N PHE A 135 -5.83 19.58 -6.14
CA PHE A 135 -6.07 18.42 -7.00
C PHE A 135 -5.80 18.75 -8.48
N GLU A 136 -5.13 17.85 -9.20
CA GLU A 136 -4.79 18.03 -10.62
C GLU A 136 -5.97 17.77 -11.58
N GLY A 137 -7.11 17.26 -11.09
CA GLY A 137 -8.24 16.87 -11.93
C GLY A 137 -7.94 15.70 -12.88
N LYS A 138 -6.81 15.02 -12.70
CA LYS A 138 -6.43 13.80 -13.43
C LYS A 138 -6.74 12.57 -12.59
N THR A 139 -7.40 11.60 -13.21
CA THR A 139 -7.64 10.29 -12.63
C THR A 139 -6.61 9.29 -13.15
N GLU A 140 -6.05 8.51 -12.23
CA GLU A 140 -5.10 7.44 -12.55
C GLU A 140 -5.65 6.08 -12.10
N THR A 141 -4.89 5.01 -12.42
CA THR A 141 -5.16 3.68 -11.92
C THR A 141 -5.18 3.69 -10.40
N GLY A 142 -6.37 3.46 -9.86
CA GLY A 142 -6.64 3.43 -8.45
C GLY A 142 -5.98 2.27 -7.69
N LYS A 143 -6.23 2.24 -6.38
CA LYS A 143 -5.95 1.07 -5.55
C LYS A 143 -7.24 0.30 -5.30
N LEU A 144 -7.11 -0.98 -4.94
CA LEU A 144 -8.26 -1.82 -4.67
C LEU A 144 -8.35 -2.15 -3.19
N VAL A 145 -9.58 -2.42 -2.75
CA VAL A 145 -9.88 -3.06 -1.48
C VAL A 145 -10.67 -4.31 -1.81
N ALA A 146 -10.34 -5.42 -1.17
CA ALA A 146 -10.90 -6.71 -1.52
C ALA A 146 -11.19 -7.58 -0.31
N LYS A 147 -12.12 -8.52 -0.50
CA LYS A 147 -12.35 -9.62 0.43
C LYS A 147 -11.33 -10.73 0.15
N PRO A 148 -10.42 -11.04 1.10
CA PRO A 148 -9.31 -11.97 0.83
C PRO A 148 -9.77 -13.36 0.36
N ASN A 149 -10.91 -13.84 0.85
CA ASN A 149 -11.46 -15.15 0.50
C ASN A 149 -11.80 -15.31 -1.00
N TYR A 150 -11.99 -14.20 -1.71
CA TYR A 150 -12.27 -14.21 -3.15
C TYR A 150 -11.02 -13.99 -4.02
N ILE A 151 -9.83 -13.85 -3.42
CA ILE A 151 -8.59 -13.55 -4.16
C ILE A 151 -7.63 -14.72 -4.08
N ASN A 152 -7.19 -15.22 -5.24
CA ASN A 152 -6.21 -16.30 -5.33
C ASN A 152 -4.82 -15.85 -5.82
N SER A 153 -4.68 -14.61 -6.26
CA SER A 153 -3.41 -14.04 -6.71
C SER A 153 -3.35 -12.53 -6.46
N THR A 154 -2.16 -11.99 -6.32
CA THR A 154 -1.90 -10.54 -6.35
C THR A 154 -1.02 -10.19 -7.54
N TRP A 155 -1.22 -9.03 -8.13
CA TRP A 155 -0.29 -8.41 -9.06
C TRP A 155 -0.25 -6.90 -8.81
N ILE A 156 0.75 -6.22 -9.36
CA ILE A 156 1.10 -4.82 -9.06
C ILE A 156 -0.06 -3.82 -9.29
N HIS A 157 -1.16 -4.23 -9.96
CA HIS A 157 -2.31 -3.37 -10.25
C HIS A 157 -3.70 -4.00 -9.97
N TRP A 158 -3.87 -5.31 -10.06
CA TRP A 158 -5.10 -6.04 -9.69
C TRP A 158 -4.87 -7.56 -9.65
N PRO A 159 -5.68 -8.36 -8.95
CA PRO A 159 -5.63 -9.82 -9.02
C PRO A 159 -5.83 -10.29 -10.48
N SER A 160 -4.87 -11.04 -11.02
CA SER A 160 -4.87 -11.48 -12.42
C SER A 160 -5.92 -12.58 -12.72
N ALA A 161 -6.47 -13.21 -11.69
CA ALA A 161 -7.48 -14.25 -11.80
C ALA A 161 -8.60 -14.01 -10.80
N VAL A 162 -9.72 -13.51 -11.31
CA VAL A 162 -11.00 -13.37 -10.58
C VAL A 162 -12.09 -14.02 -11.43
N PRO A 163 -13.07 -14.73 -10.86
CA PRO A 163 -14.23 -15.20 -11.62
C PRO A 163 -14.87 -14.04 -12.39
N LYS A 164 -15.19 -14.25 -13.68
CA LYS A 164 -15.53 -13.22 -14.69
C LYS A 164 -16.70 -12.26 -14.37
N GLN A 165 -17.35 -12.39 -13.21
CA GLN A 165 -18.59 -11.68 -12.84
C GLN A 165 -18.49 -10.87 -11.53
N MET A 166 -17.28 -10.67 -10.97
CA MET A 166 -17.13 -10.16 -9.58
C MET A 166 -16.38 -8.82 -9.45
N ILE A 167 -16.47 -7.92 -10.44
CA ILE A 167 -15.73 -6.64 -10.45
C ILE A 167 -16.68 -5.46 -10.21
N GLY A 168 -16.46 -4.68 -9.14
CA GLY A 168 -17.17 -3.43 -8.85
C GLY A 168 -16.29 -2.18 -8.98
N PHE A 169 -16.82 -1.11 -9.57
CA PHE A 169 -16.15 0.19 -9.68
C PHE A 169 -16.81 1.22 -8.76
N LYS A 170 -16.01 1.99 -8.03
CA LYS A 170 -16.45 3.09 -7.16
C LYS A 170 -15.66 4.36 -7.45
#